data_AF-A0A959IL57-F1
#
_entry.id   AF-A0A959IL57-F1
#
_cell.length_a   1.000
_cell.length_b   1.000
_cell.length_c   1.000
_cell.angle_alpha   90.00
_cell.angle_beta   90.00
_cell.angle_gamma   90.00
#
_symmetry.space_group_name_H-M   'P 1'
#
loop_
_entity.id
_entity.type
_entity.pdbx_description
1 polymer ?
#
loop_
_entity_poly.entity_id
_entity_poly.type
_entity_poly.pdbx_seq_one_letter_code
_entity_poly.pdbx_strand_id
1 'polypeptide(L)'
;MKFTSAKVIGPGEFEAHQHWYPKALNATIHPMVNFFLNLGRDRIISRYCHLHPKVKSERLYEILDYRCKYFLWAGADLLNVTSAGGRRQMVIIENNSCPSGQKSMPLVDDNQEQGSYRLLIERTFQEYLREKRPKIKGRLAVVYDKNPMEVSGYAAVIADVFQ
;
A
#
# COMPACT_ATOMS: atom_id res chain seq x y z
N MET A 1 4.20 -24.48 -4.56
CA MET A 1 5.56 -24.67 -3.99
C MET A 1 5.43 -24.83 -2.48
N LYS A 2 5.81 -25.99 -1.92
CA LYS A 2 6.06 -26.13 -0.47
C LYS A 2 7.52 -25.75 -0.23
N PHE A 3 7.77 -24.70 0.55
CA PHE A 3 9.13 -24.32 0.93
C PHE A 3 9.52 -25.11 2.18
N THR A 4 10.57 -25.92 2.10
CA THR A 4 11.13 -26.67 3.25
C THR A 4 12.24 -25.90 3.96
N SER A 5 12.71 -24.79 3.41
CA SER A 5 13.76 -23.93 3.97
C SER A 5 13.61 -22.47 3.51
N ALA A 6 14.24 -21.55 4.23
CA ALA A 6 14.27 -20.12 3.88
C ALA A 6 15.10 -19.89 2.60
N LYS A 7 14.60 -19.02 1.71
CA LYS A 7 15.31 -18.57 0.50
C LYS A 7 15.93 -17.19 0.75
N VAL A 8 17.21 -17.04 0.41
CA VAL A 8 17.88 -15.74 0.39
C VAL A 8 17.52 -15.02 -0.90
N ILE A 9 17.19 -13.74 -0.81
CA ILE A 9 16.90 -12.84 -1.93
C ILE A 9 17.90 -11.69 -1.88
N GLY A 10 18.64 -11.49 -2.96
CA GLY A 10 19.59 -10.40 -3.12
C GLY A 10 18.99 -9.13 -3.75
N PRO A 11 19.68 -7.99 -3.65
CA PRO A 11 19.33 -6.79 -4.40
C PRO A 11 19.42 -7.04 -5.92
N GLY A 12 18.55 -6.39 -6.70
CA GLY A 12 18.47 -6.50 -8.15
C GLY A 12 17.79 -7.76 -8.67
N GLU A 13 17.24 -8.61 -7.80
CA GLU A 13 16.52 -9.84 -8.18
C GLU A 13 15.02 -9.63 -8.45
N PHE A 14 14.58 -8.37 -8.59
CA PHE A 14 13.18 -8.05 -8.82
C PHE A 14 12.76 -8.29 -10.27
N GLU A 15 11.77 -9.15 -10.48
CA GLU A 15 11.29 -9.53 -11.81
C GLU A 15 9.77 -9.31 -11.89
N ALA A 16 9.33 -8.25 -12.57
CA ALA A 16 7.94 -7.81 -12.51
C ALA A 16 6.92 -8.90 -12.89
N HIS A 17 7.18 -9.69 -13.93
CA HIS A 17 6.28 -10.77 -14.34
C HIS A 17 6.09 -11.88 -13.28
N GLN A 18 6.96 -11.97 -12.26
CA GLN A 18 6.85 -12.93 -11.16
C GLN A 18 5.97 -12.44 -10.00
N HIS A 19 5.73 -11.14 -9.91
CA HIS A 19 5.10 -10.49 -8.74
C HIS A 19 3.75 -9.83 -9.04
N TRP A 20 3.34 -9.78 -10.31
CA TRP A 20 2.04 -9.29 -10.75
C TRP A 20 1.25 -10.34 -11.52
N TYR A 21 -0.07 -10.21 -11.49
CA TYR A 21 -0.88 -10.83 -12.51
C TYR A 21 -0.60 -10.18 -13.87
N PRO A 22 -0.47 -10.96 -14.95
CA PRO A 22 -0.23 -10.42 -16.29
C PRO A 22 -1.26 -9.35 -16.70
N LYS A 23 -2.52 -9.50 -16.28
CA LYS A 23 -3.57 -8.50 -16.53
C LYS A 23 -3.30 -7.16 -15.86
N ALA A 24 -2.71 -7.14 -14.67
CA ALA A 24 -2.37 -5.91 -13.96
C ALA A 24 -1.15 -5.25 -14.61
N LEU A 25 -0.12 -6.05 -14.95
CA LEU A 25 1.10 -5.57 -15.59
C LEU A 25 0.84 -4.96 -16.97
N ASN A 26 -0.10 -5.53 -17.73
CA ASN A 26 -0.45 -5.07 -19.07
C ASN A 26 -1.56 -3.99 -19.09
N ALA A 27 -2.08 -3.58 -17.93
CA ALA A 27 -3.16 -2.60 -17.86
C ALA A 27 -2.59 -1.20 -17.66
N THR A 28 -3.13 -0.23 -18.39
CA THR A 28 -2.90 1.19 -18.13
C THR A 28 -3.91 1.69 -17.11
N ILE A 29 -3.44 2.39 -16.08
CA ILE A 29 -4.31 3.00 -15.08
C ILE A 29 -5.20 4.08 -15.71
N HIS A 30 -6.49 4.11 -15.35
CA HIS A 30 -7.39 5.12 -15.88
C HIS A 30 -6.96 6.53 -15.42
N PRO A 31 -6.94 7.56 -16.29
CA PRO A 31 -6.43 8.89 -15.94
C PRO A 31 -7.04 9.51 -14.68
N MET A 32 -8.35 9.29 -14.46
CA MET A 32 -9.03 9.77 -13.25
C MET A 32 -8.51 9.11 -11.97
N VAL A 33 -8.17 7.82 -12.03
CA VAL A 33 -7.60 7.08 -10.90
C VAL A 33 -6.16 7.55 -10.67
N ASN A 34 -5.38 7.71 -11.74
CA ASN A 34 -4.03 8.25 -11.65
C ASN A 34 -4.01 9.66 -11.01
N PHE A 35 -4.91 10.54 -11.46
CA PHE A 35 -5.08 11.86 -10.86
C PHE A 35 -5.39 11.77 -9.37
N PHE A 36 -6.31 10.88 -8.98
CA PHE A 36 -6.69 10.67 -7.59
C PHE A 36 -5.51 10.18 -6.72
N LEU A 37 -4.75 9.20 -7.20
CA LEU A 37 -3.57 8.66 -6.48
C LEU A 37 -2.44 9.70 -6.32
N ASN A 38 -2.41 10.71 -7.19
CA ASN A 38 -1.44 11.81 -7.13
C ASN A 38 -1.99 13.08 -6.45
N LEU A 39 -3.18 13.03 -5.81
CA LEU A 39 -3.69 14.16 -5.05
C LEU A 39 -2.90 14.36 -3.75
N GLY A 40 -2.35 15.57 -3.58
CA GLY A 40 -1.77 15.99 -2.31
C GLY A 40 -2.83 16.18 -1.22
N ARG A 41 -2.39 16.05 0.04
CA ARG A 41 -3.21 16.18 1.26
C ARG A 41 -4.13 17.42 1.23
N ASP A 42 -3.57 18.59 0.94
CA ASP A 42 -4.31 19.86 0.98
C ASP A 42 -5.43 19.90 -0.07
N ARG A 43 -5.20 19.31 -1.25
CA ARG A 43 -6.22 19.18 -2.30
C ARG A 43 -7.33 18.20 -1.91
N ILE A 44 -6.99 17.09 -1.26
CA ILE A 44 -7.97 16.12 -0.74
C ILE A 44 -8.88 16.82 0.28
N ILE A 45 -8.28 17.50 1.26
CA ILE A 45 -9.00 18.22 2.31
C ILE A 45 -9.90 19.31 1.73
N SER A 46 -9.36 20.16 0.85
CA SER A 46 -10.13 21.24 0.21
C SER A 46 -11.34 20.70 -0.57
N ARG A 47 -11.16 19.63 -1.34
CA ARG A 47 -12.27 18.98 -2.07
C ARG A 47 -13.31 18.40 -1.13
N TYR A 48 -12.89 17.74 -0.05
CA TYR A 48 -13.82 17.16 0.91
C TYR A 48 -14.63 18.25 1.64
N CYS A 49 -13.99 19.33 2.09
CA CYS A 49 -14.67 20.46 2.73
C CYS A 49 -15.62 21.19 1.76
N HIS A 50 -15.30 21.27 0.47
CA HIS A 50 -16.20 21.83 -0.55
C HIS A 50 -17.52 21.02 -0.66
N LEU A 51 -17.43 19.69 -0.63
CA LEU A 51 -18.60 18.80 -0.64
C LEU A 51 -19.30 18.71 0.71
N HIS A 52 -18.59 19.02 1.81
CA HIS A 52 -19.09 18.93 3.18
C HIS A 52 -18.79 20.22 3.97
N PRO A 53 -19.53 21.33 3.73
CA PRO A 53 -19.19 22.66 4.26
C PRO A 53 -19.16 22.79 5.79
N LYS A 54 -19.78 21.84 6.51
CA LYS A 54 -19.79 21.82 7.98
C LYS A 54 -18.55 21.15 8.59
N VAL A 55 -17.71 20.54 7.77
CA VAL A 55 -16.51 19.82 8.22
C VAL A 55 -15.37 20.82 8.40
N LYS A 56 -14.76 20.78 9.59
CA LYS A 56 -13.58 21.57 9.93
C LYS A 56 -12.34 20.93 9.31
N SER A 57 -11.64 21.68 8.46
CA SER A 57 -10.45 21.19 7.75
C SER A 57 -9.34 20.77 8.70
N GLU A 58 -9.22 21.44 9.85
CA GLU A 58 -8.22 21.16 10.90
C GLU A 58 -8.34 19.71 11.38
N ARG A 59 -9.57 19.21 11.55
CA ARG A 59 -9.81 17.82 11.96
C ARG A 59 -9.41 16.81 10.89
N LEU A 60 -9.50 17.17 9.61
CA LEU A 60 -9.05 16.30 8.52
C LEU A 60 -7.52 16.23 8.45
N TYR A 61 -6.83 17.35 8.71
CA TYR A 61 -5.38 17.34 8.88
C TYR A 61 -4.97 16.42 10.02
N GLU A 62 -5.60 16.56 11.20
CA GLU A 62 -5.33 15.69 12.35
C GLU A 62 -5.49 14.19 12.02
N ILE A 63 -6.55 13.83 11.30
CA ILE A 63 -6.82 12.43 10.91
C ILE A 63 -5.78 11.93 9.91
N LEU A 64 -5.44 12.72 8.89
CA LEU A 64 -4.49 12.31 7.84
C LEU A 64 -3.04 12.28 8.34
N ASP A 65 -2.71 13.03 9.40
CA ASP A 65 -1.39 13.05 10.02
C ASP A 65 -1.20 11.97 11.10
N TYR A 66 -2.28 11.30 11.49
CA TYR A 66 -2.22 10.23 12.48
C TYR A 66 -1.33 9.08 12.00
N ARG A 67 -0.36 8.70 12.85
CA ARG A 67 0.52 7.55 12.62
C ARG A 67 0.26 6.47 13.66
N CYS A 68 -0.14 5.29 13.19
CA CYS A 68 -0.30 4.12 14.04
C CYS A 68 1.03 3.69 14.67
N LYS A 69 1.03 3.31 15.95
CA LYS A 69 2.22 2.77 16.63
C LYS A 69 2.48 1.29 16.32
N TYR A 70 1.41 0.51 16.17
CA TYR A 70 1.48 -0.96 16.03
C TYR A 70 0.89 -1.45 14.70
N PHE A 71 -0.10 -0.75 14.17
CA PHE A 71 -0.86 -1.16 12.98
C PHE A 71 -0.46 -0.34 11.75
N LEU A 72 0.75 -0.56 11.26
CA LEU A 72 1.40 0.28 10.24
C LEU A 72 0.88 0.06 8.82
N TRP A 73 0.37 -1.14 8.54
CA TRP A 73 -0.15 -1.51 7.24
C TRP A 73 -1.49 -2.24 7.41
N ALA A 74 -2.52 -1.59 6.88
CA ALA A 74 -3.90 -2.01 6.99
C ALA A 74 -4.59 -1.88 5.64
N GLY A 75 -5.62 -2.69 5.44
CA GLY A 75 -6.59 -2.54 4.35
C GLY A 75 -7.98 -2.49 4.95
N ALA A 76 -8.91 -1.81 4.30
CA ALA A 76 -10.30 -1.81 4.73
C ALA A 76 -11.20 -2.13 3.55
N ASP A 77 -12.23 -2.92 3.82
CA ASP A 77 -13.27 -3.21 2.86
C ASP A 77 -14.45 -2.27 3.11
N LEU A 78 -14.83 -1.54 2.07
CA LEU A 78 -15.88 -0.53 2.16
C LEU A 78 -17.00 -0.81 1.15
N LEU A 79 -18.23 -0.51 1.57
CA LEU A 79 -19.39 -0.47 0.69
C LEU A 79 -19.89 0.96 0.53
N ASN A 80 -20.15 1.37 -0.70
CA ASN A 80 -20.86 2.61 -0.99
C ASN A 80 -22.36 2.34 -0.95
N VAL A 81 -23.01 2.69 0.16
CA VAL A 81 -24.43 2.37 0.40
C VAL A 81 -25.30 3.61 0.33
N THR A 82 -26.58 3.42 0.01
CA THR A 82 -27.61 4.46 0.05
C THR A 82 -28.68 4.05 1.06
N SER A 83 -28.95 4.91 2.05
CA SER A 83 -30.05 4.68 3.02
C SER A 83 -31.41 4.77 2.33
N ALA A 84 -32.48 4.28 3.00
CA ALA A 84 -33.86 4.47 2.53
C ALA A 84 -34.23 5.94 2.25
N GLY A 85 -33.68 6.89 3.02
CA GLY A 85 -33.85 8.33 2.79
C GLY A 85 -32.94 8.94 1.72
N GLY A 86 -32.27 8.14 0.88
CA GLY A 86 -31.43 8.61 -0.23
C GLY A 86 -30.01 9.06 0.15
N ARG A 87 -29.61 9.01 1.42
CA ARG A 87 -28.26 9.38 1.86
C ARG A 87 -27.21 8.35 1.41
N ARG A 88 -26.25 8.79 0.59
CA ARG A 88 -25.07 8.02 0.17
C ARG A 88 -23.92 8.14 1.17
N GLN A 89 -23.29 7.04 1.53
CA GLN A 89 -22.11 7.04 2.41
C GLN A 89 -21.27 5.77 2.23
N MET A 90 -19.98 5.88 2.51
CA MET A 90 -19.10 4.72 2.64
C MET A 90 -19.29 4.09 4.02
N VAL A 91 -19.45 2.78 4.08
CA VAL A 91 -19.53 2.00 5.32
C VAL A 91 -18.37 1.02 5.33
N ILE A 92 -17.61 0.99 6.43
CA ILE A 92 -16.52 0.03 6.66
C ILE A 92 -17.15 -1.29 7.10
N ILE A 93 -16.77 -2.37 6.44
CA ILE A 93 -17.25 -3.73 6.73
C ILE A 93 -16.18 -4.52 7.48
N GLU A 94 -14.94 -4.43 7.02
CA GLU A 94 -13.81 -5.15 7.58
C GLU A 94 -12.56 -4.27 7.57
N ASN A 95 -11.70 -4.51 8.57
CA ASN A 95 -10.33 -3.99 8.59
C ASN A 95 -9.36 -5.17 8.66
N ASN A 96 -8.38 -5.16 7.77
CA ASN A 96 -7.46 -6.25 7.51
C ASN A 96 -6.04 -5.83 7.90
N SER A 97 -5.34 -6.71 8.61
CA SER A 97 -3.90 -6.60 8.84
C SER A 97 -3.13 -7.25 7.70
N CYS A 98 -2.08 -6.61 7.18
CA CYS A 98 -1.28 -7.15 6.07
C CYS A 98 -2.13 -7.52 4.84
N PRO A 99 -2.91 -6.58 4.29
CA PRO A 99 -3.79 -6.85 3.16
C PRO A 99 -2.98 -7.25 1.92
N SER A 100 -3.58 -8.07 1.07
CA SER A 100 -3.05 -8.38 -0.25
C SER A 100 -3.66 -7.43 -1.28
N GLY A 101 -2.91 -6.99 -2.29
CA GLY A 101 -3.46 -6.17 -3.36
C GLY A 101 -2.49 -5.77 -4.47
N GLN A 102 -1.17 -5.75 -4.21
CA GLN A 102 -0.22 -5.12 -5.14
C GLN A 102 -0.13 -5.87 -6.47
N LYS A 103 -0.10 -7.22 -6.43
CA LYS A 103 -0.10 -8.09 -7.61
C LYS A 103 -1.29 -7.87 -8.57
N SER A 104 -2.36 -7.23 -8.09
CA SER A 104 -3.59 -7.01 -8.85
C SER A 104 -3.80 -5.55 -9.27
N MET A 105 -2.96 -4.63 -8.76
CA MET A 105 -3.06 -3.21 -9.07
C MET A 105 -2.12 -2.87 -10.23
N PRO A 106 -2.61 -2.21 -11.30
CA PRO A 106 -1.75 -1.70 -12.36
C PRO A 106 -0.69 -0.73 -11.83
N LEU A 107 0.41 -0.59 -12.57
CA LEU A 107 1.44 0.39 -12.25
C LEU A 107 0.86 1.82 -12.37
N VAL A 108 1.29 2.69 -11.45
CA VAL A 108 0.97 4.11 -11.50
C VAL A 108 1.92 4.83 -12.49
N ASP A 109 3.15 4.34 -12.60
CA ASP A 109 4.18 4.76 -13.55
C ASP A 109 4.82 3.51 -14.14
N ASP A 110 4.66 3.31 -15.46
CA ASP A 110 5.15 2.13 -16.17
C ASP A 110 6.69 2.04 -16.21
N ASN A 111 7.39 3.14 -15.92
CA ASN A 111 8.85 3.15 -15.81
C ASN A 111 9.35 2.68 -14.43
N GLN A 112 8.46 2.47 -13.48
CA GLN A 112 8.77 2.06 -12.12
C GLN A 112 8.32 0.61 -11.91
N GLU A 113 9.14 -0.34 -12.33
CA GLU A 113 8.79 -1.77 -12.32
C GLU A 113 8.42 -2.28 -10.93
N GLN A 114 9.06 -1.79 -9.86
CA GLN A 114 8.72 -2.17 -8.48
C GLN A 114 7.41 -1.55 -7.97
N GLY A 115 6.94 -0.49 -8.65
CA GLY A 115 5.66 0.16 -8.45
C GLY A 115 5.26 0.35 -6.99
N SER A 116 4.04 -0.07 -6.69
CA SER A 116 3.42 0.10 -5.38
C SER A 116 4.04 -0.77 -4.27
N TYR A 117 4.77 -1.83 -4.61
CA TYR A 117 5.56 -2.57 -3.61
C TYR A 117 6.62 -1.67 -2.99
N ARG A 118 7.42 -0.99 -3.82
CA ARG A 118 8.46 -0.06 -3.36
C ARG A 118 7.88 1.10 -2.58
N LEU A 119 6.83 1.73 -3.10
CA LEU A 119 6.15 2.84 -2.44
C LEU A 119 5.66 2.47 -1.04
N LEU A 120 5.07 1.28 -0.88
CA LEU A 120 4.63 0.81 0.43
C LEU A 120 5.83 0.63 1.38
N ILE A 121 6.88 -0.07 0.94
CA ILE A 121 8.04 -0.36 1.78
C ILE A 121 8.76 0.91 2.22
N GLU A 122 9.04 1.83 1.31
CA GLU A 122 9.72 3.09 1.60
C GLU A 122 8.89 3.98 2.54
N ARG A 123 7.60 4.16 2.26
CA ARG A 123 6.77 5.11 3.03
C ARG A 123 6.32 4.57 4.40
N THR A 124 6.39 3.26 4.63
CA THR A 124 5.93 2.65 5.89
C THR A 124 7.08 2.00 6.65
N PHE A 125 7.64 0.91 6.14
CA PHE A 125 8.59 0.08 6.87
C PHE A 125 9.98 0.71 6.93
N GLN A 126 10.44 1.40 5.88
CA GLN A 126 11.74 2.09 5.91
C GLN A 126 11.70 3.25 6.92
N GLU A 127 10.62 4.03 6.94
CA GLU A 127 10.37 5.05 7.97
C GLU A 127 10.35 4.44 9.38
N TYR A 128 9.59 3.37 9.59
CA TYR A 128 9.47 2.71 10.88
C TYR A 128 10.77 2.09 11.38
N LEU A 129 11.56 1.48 10.47
CA LEU A 129 12.79 0.78 10.81
C LEU A 129 14.00 1.72 10.92
N ARG A 130 13.93 2.95 10.40
CA ARG A 130 15.04 3.91 10.38
C ARG A 130 15.77 4.02 11.71
N GLU A 131 15.02 4.14 12.81
CA GLU A 131 15.57 4.32 14.16
C GLU A 131 15.82 3.01 14.91
N LYS A 132 15.16 1.92 14.48
CA LYS A 132 15.19 0.62 15.16
C LYS A 132 16.28 -0.29 14.61
N ARG A 133 16.52 -0.23 13.30
CA ARG A 133 17.43 -1.12 12.57
C ARG A 133 18.87 -1.08 13.10
N PRO A 134 19.48 0.09 13.41
CA PRO A 134 20.87 0.14 13.91
C PRO A 134 21.07 -0.59 15.24
N LYS A 135 19.99 -0.83 16.00
CA LYS A 135 20.01 -1.46 17.32
C LYS A 135 19.86 -2.98 17.26
N ILE A 136 19.60 -3.56 16.08
CA ILE A 136 19.26 -4.99 15.92
C ILE A 136 20.25 -5.65 14.96
N LYS A 137 20.97 -6.66 15.46
CA LYS A 137 21.82 -7.52 14.64
C LYS A 137 20.94 -8.52 13.86
N GLY A 138 21.23 -8.71 12.57
CA GLY A 138 20.54 -9.68 11.72
C GLY A 138 20.10 -9.12 10.37
N ARG A 139 19.25 -9.88 9.67
CA ARG A 139 18.66 -9.54 8.36
C ARG A 139 17.14 -9.40 8.49
N LEU A 140 16.52 -8.71 7.52
CA LEU A 140 15.07 -8.69 7.39
C LEU A 140 14.61 -9.99 6.74
N ALA A 141 13.42 -10.46 7.12
CA ALA A 141 12.81 -11.64 6.56
C ALA A 141 11.33 -11.35 6.29
N VAL A 142 10.84 -11.80 5.14
CA VAL A 142 9.41 -11.79 4.83
C VAL A 142 8.87 -13.16 5.19
N VAL A 143 7.99 -13.20 6.20
CA VAL A 143 7.33 -14.43 6.66
C VAL A 143 5.94 -14.48 6.08
N TYR A 144 5.55 -15.63 5.54
CA TYR A 144 4.26 -15.81 4.89
C TYR A 144 3.73 -17.24 5.03
N ASP A 145 2.41 -17.36 4.92
CA ASP A 145 1.67 -18.62 4.87
C ASP A 145 1.22 -18.96 3.44
N LYS A 146 0.75 -17.96 2.70
CA LYS A 146 0.15 -18.09 1.36
C LYS A 146 0.62 -16.99 0.40
N ASN A 147 0.20 -17.10 -0.86
CA ASN A 147 0.37 -16.08 -1.90
C ASN A 147 1.85 -15.69 -2.19
N PRO A 148 2.69 -16.65 -2.64
CA PRO A 148 4.10 -16.42 -2.90
C PRO A 148 4.38 -15.35 -3.96
N MET A 149 3.47 -15.11 -4.90
CA MET A 149 3.61 -14.09 -5.96
C MET A 149 3.77 -12.68 -5.37
N GLU A 150 2.88 -12.30 -4.45
CA GLU A 150 2.94 -10.98 -3.82
C GLU A 150 4.06 -10.89 -2.78
N VAL A 151 4.23 -11.95 -2.00
CA VAL A 151 5.21 -11.97 -0.91
C VAL A 151 6.64 -11.92 -1.46
N SER A 152 6.94 -12.62 -2.55
CA SER A 152 8.26 -12.56 -3.18
C SER A 152 8.57 -11.17 -3.72
N GLY A 153 7.56 -10.43 -4.19
CA GLY A 153 7.71 -9.04 -4.61
C GLY A 153 8.15 -8.14 -3.45
N TYR A 154 7.53 -8.29 -2.27
CA TYR A 154 7.99 -7.59 -1.07
C TYR A 154 9.41 -7.98 -0.68
N ALA A 155 9.77 -9.26 -0.74
CA ALA A 155 11.10 -9.72 -0.37
C ALA A 155 12.20 -9.11 -1.27
N ALA A 156 11.99 -9.08 -2.58
CA ALA A 156 12.91 -8.49 -3.53
C ALA A 156 13.00 -6.96 -3.37
N VAL A 157 11.87 -6.25 -3.22
CA VAL A 157 11.89 -4.80 -2.94
C VAL A 157 12.57 -4.46 -1.62
N ILE A 158 12.34 -5.25 -0.57
CA ILE A 158 13.01 -5.04 0.72
C ILE A 158 14.53 -5.22 0.57
N ALA A 159 14.98 -6.20 -0.22
CA ALA A 159 16.40 -6.38 -0.50
C ALA A 159 16.99 -5.13 -1.19
N ASP A 160 16.24 -4.49 -2.08
CA ASP A 160 16.69 -3.27 -2.77
C ASP A 160 16.64 -2.01 -1.93
N VAL A 161 15.62 -1.84 -1.08
CA VAL A 161 15.42 -0.63 -0.27
C VAL A 161 16.35 -0.59 0.95
N PHE A 162 16.73 -1.75 1.50
CA PHE A 162 17.53 -1.85 2.73
C PHE A 162 18.96 -2.37 2.49
N GLN A 163 19.54 -1.99 1.36
CA GLN A 163 20.96 -2.21 1.06
C GLN A 163 21.87 -1.57 2.12
#